data_AF-A0A8T4BB50-F1
#
_entry.id   AF-A0A8T4BB50-F1
#
_cell.length_a   1.000
_cell.length_b   1.000
_cell.length_c   1.000
_cell.angle_alpha   90.00
_cell.angle_beta   90.00
_cell.angle_gamma   90.00
#
_symmetry.space_group_name_H-M   'P 1'
#
loop_
_entity.id
_entity.type
_entity.pdbx_description
1 polymer ?
#
loop_
_entity_poly.entity_id
_entity_poly.type
_entity_poly.pdbx_seq_one_letter_code
_entity_poly.pdbx_strand_id
1 'polypeptide(L)'
;MRAYLLSLLMLTVSLAGCVTDEGNSSSGIGDTTEDELALPDWQIGDQWLYTFITPEFGEDSARLVVADIREDDGLFMLGISSEGEAQRHAVINHNPFLGRVTMDGLSVYENGEPQPVFNFPWAVGNTWNFRLLGQDWSASTDKIYNGEVTVSATSSEDHTLNY
;
A
#
# COMPACT_ATOMS: atom_id res chain seq x y z
N MET A 1 -33.11 5.05 52.18
CA MET A 1 -31.68 4.68 52.01
C MET A 1 -31.33 4.12 50.63
N ARG A 2 -32.21 3.40 49.92
CA ARG A 2 -31.91 2.85 48.58
C ARG A 2 -31.88 3.88 47.42
N ALA A 3 -32.69 4.94 47.49
CA ALA A 3 -32.73 5.97 46.45
C ALA A 3 -31.45 6.84 46.41
N TYR A 4 -30.86 7.15 47.56
CA TYR A 4 -29.63 7.94 47.64
C TYR A 4 -28.40 7.20 47.08
N LEU A 5 -28.42 5.86 47.14
CA LEU A 5 -27.35 5.03 46.58
C LEU A 5 -27.38 5.04 45.05
N LEU A 6 -28.58 5.04 44.46
CA LEU A 6 -28.79 5.10 43.01
C LEU A 6 -28.46 6.49 42.42
N SER A 7 -28.75 7.57 43.16
CA SER A 7 -28.34 8.93 42.74
C SER A 7 -26.83 9.14 42.78
N LEU A 8 -26.12 8.49 43.72
CA LEU A 8 -24.66 8.56 43.81
C LEU A 8 -23.99 7.78 42.66
N LEU A 9 -24.58 6.64 42.26
CA LEU A 9 -24.10 5.81 41.14
C LEU A 9 -24.29 6.48 39.77
N MET A 10 -25.36 7.28 39.59
CA MET A 10 -25.59 8.01 38.34
C MET A 10 -24.65 9.22 38.17
N LEU A 11 -24.11 9.78 39.27
CA LEU A 11 -23.13 10.88 39.20
C LEU A 11 -21.73 10.41 38.78
N THR A 12 -21.40 9.12 38.93
CA THR A 12 -20.07 8.59 38.55
C THR A 12 -19.94 8.27 37.06
N VAL A 13 -21.06 8.12 36.34
CA VAL A 13 -21.06 7.82 34.89
C VAL A 13 -20.74 9.06 34.06
N SER A 14 -20.99 10.27 34.58
CA SER A 14 -20.64 11.54 33.93
C SER A 14 -19.14 11.87 33.98
N LEU A 15 -18.34 11.13 34.77
CA LEU A 15 -16.88 11.26 34.82
C LEU A 15 -16.13 10.21 33.99
N ALA A 16 -16.83 9.31 33.30
CA ALA A 16 -16.25 8.56 32.19
C ALA A 16 -16.09 9.51 31.00
N GLY A 17 -15.19 10.49 31.14
CA GLY A 17 -14.63 11.19 30.01
C GLY A 17 -13.99 10.14 29.11
N CYS A 18 -14.29 10.21 27.81
CA CYS A 18 -13.45 9.57 26.81
C CYS A 18 -12.01 9.94 27.17
N VAL A 19 -11.16 8.95 27.43
CA VAL A 19 -9.72 9.16 27.32
C VAL A 19 -9.51 9.38 25.82
N THR A 20 -9.68 10.62 25.38
CA THR A 20 -9.05 11.09 24.16
C THR A 20 -7.58 11.11 24.48
N ASP A 21 -6.86 10.13 23.95
CA ASP A 21 -5.41 10.16 23.89
C ASP A 21 -5.02 11.46 23.19
N GLU A 22 -4.59 12.45 23.96
CA GLU A 22 -3.94 13.67 23.46
C GLU A 22 -2.52 13.33 23.04
N GLY A 23 -2.40 12.37 22.12
CA GLY A 23 -1.23 12.15 21.29
C GLY A 23 -1.36 12.98 20.03
N ASN A 24 -1.40 14.31 20.16
CA ASN A 24 -1.23 15.20 19.01
C ASN A 24 0.26 15.17 18.58
N SER A 25 0.70 14.04 18.05
CA SER A 25 1.84 13.99 17.13
C SER A 25 1.38 14.69 15.86
N SER A 26 1.76 15.95 15.73
CA SER A 26 1.62 16.75 14.50
C SER A 26 2.52 16.24 13.37
N SER A 27 2.75 14.93 13.28
CA SER A 27 3.26 14.30 12.07
C SER A 27 2.08 14.31 11.09
N GLY A 28 2.28 14.83 9.87
CA GLY A 28 1.25 14.86 8.82
C GLY A 28 0.81 13.47 8.30
N ILE A 29 0.91 12.44 9.14
CA ILE A 29 0.84 11.00 8.87
C ILE A 29 -0.48 10.37 9.38
N GLY A 30 -1.32 11.10 10.12
CA GLY A 30 -2.59 10.58 10.65
C GLY A 30 -2.36 9.49 11.71
N ASP A 31 -3.23 8.46 11.71
CA ASP A 31 -3.15 7.29 12.62
C ASP A 31 -2.25 6.16 12.07
N THR A 32 -1.36 6.48 11.12
CA THR A 32 -0.48 5.46 10.51
C THR A 32 0.63 5.06 11.49
N THR A 33 0.78 3.77 11.72
CA THR A 33 1.78 3.16 12.60
C THR A 33 3.09 2.87 11.86
N GLU A 34 4.20 2.72 12.59
CA GLU A 34 5.50 2.36 11.98
C GLU A 34 5.45 0.99 11.27
N ASP A 35 4.66 0.06 11.82
CA ASP A 35 4.47 -1.28 11.24
C ASP A 35 3.76 -1.21 9.88
N GLU A 36 2.85 -0.26 9.68
CA GLU A 36 2.17 -0.03 8.39
C GLU A 36 3.07 0.62 7.33
N LEU A 37 4.19 1.24 7.74
CA LEU A 37 5.18 1.82 6.84
C LEU A 37 6.31 0.86 6.47
N ALA A 38 6.44 -0.24 7.22
CA ALA A 38 7.44 -1.26 6.99
C ALA A 38 7.08 -2.11 5.77
N LEU A 39 8.08 -2.85 5.28
CA LEU A 39 7.88 -3.89 4.29
C LEU A 39 6.95 -4.97 4.88
N PRO A 40 5.81 -5.29 4.25
CA PRO A 40 4.88 -6.27 4.80
C PRO A 40 5.45 -7.70 4.71
N ASP A 41 5.16 -8.49 5.74
CA ASP A 41 5.41 -9.93 5.75
C ASP A 41 4.12 -10.67 5.34
N TRP A 42 4.04 -11.07 4.07
CA TRP A 42 2.84 -11.68 3.51
C TRP A 42 2.79 -13.19 3.67
N GLN A 43 1.59 -13.69 3.94
CA GLN A 43 1.25 -15.10 3.98
C GLN A 43 0.36 -15.49 2.79
N ILE A 44 0.30 -16.78 2.46
CA ILE A 44 -0.59 -17.28 1.41
C ILE A 44 -2.03 -16.93 1.75
N GLY A 45 -2.74 -16.30 0.82
CA GLY A 45 -4.11 -15.83 0.98
C GLY A 45 -4.22 -14.36 1.39
N ASP A 46 -3.12 -13.70 1.77
CA ASP A 46 -3.12 -12.26 1.99
C ASP A 46 -3.45 -11.54 0.70
N GLN A 47 -4.22 -10.45 0.84
CA GLN A 47 -4.70 -9.66 -0.28
C GLN A 47 -4.09 -8.27 -0.23
N TRP A 48 -3.85 -7.72 -1.40
CA TRP A 48 -3.38 -6.37 -1.55
C TRP A 48 -4.16 -5.67 -2.65
N LEU A 49 -4.65 -4.49 -2.33
CA LEU A 49 -5.35 -3.62 -3.27
C LEU A 49 -4.40 -2.51 -3.67
N TYR A 50 -4.22 -2.33 -4.96
CA TYR A 50 -3.53 -1.17 -5.50
C TYR A 50 -4.40 -0.55 -6.59
N THR A 51 -4.25 0.76 -6.75
CA THR A 51 -4.95 1.53 -7.78
C THR A 51 -3.89 2.24 -8.61
N PHE A 52 -3.94 2.04 -9.92
CA PHE A 52 -3.03 2.67 -10.85
C PHE A 52 -3.83 3.61 -11.74
N ILE A 53 -3.40 4.87 -11.83
CA ILE A 53 -4.07 5.87 -12.66
C ILE A 53 -3.16 6.19 -13.83
N THR A 54 -3.57 5.79 -15.04
CA THR A 54 -2.89 6.21 -16.29
C THR A 54 -3.75 7.18 -17.10
N PRO A 55 -3.12 8.04 -17.92
CA PRO A 55 -3.86 8.88 -18.87
C PRO A 55 -4.69 8.06 -19.89
N GLU A 56 -4.21 6.89 -20.30
CA GLU A 56 -4.81 6.10 -21.39
C GLU A 56 -5.91 5.15 -20.91
N PHE A 57 -5.77 4.57 -19.71
CA PHE A 57 -6.71 3.59 -19.16
C PHE A 57 -7.56 4.12 -18.00
N GLY A 58 -7.30 5.34 -17.50
CA GLY A 58 -8.00 5.92 -16.36
C GLY A 58 -7.57 5.30 -15.03
N GLU A 59 -8.49 5.26 -14.06
CA GLU A 59 -8.32 4.60 -12.76
C GLU A 59 -8.65 3.11 -12.89
N ASP A 60 -7.64 2.26 -12.73
CA ASP A 60 -7.80 0.80 -12.70
C ASP A 60 -7.33 0.27 -11.34
N SER A 61 -8.24 -0.37 -10.61
CA SER A 61 -7.96 -0.96 -9.30
C SER A 61 -7.95 -2.47 -9.43
N ALA A 62 -6.86 -3.09 -9.02
CA ALA A 62 -6.73 -4.54 -9.04
C ALA A 62 -6.43 -5.07 -7.64
N ARG A 63 -7.15 -6.13 -7.28
CA ARG A 63 -6.88 -6.90 -6.06
C ARG A 63 -6.02 -8.10 -6.39
N LEU A 64 -4.80 -8.09 -5.85
CA LEU A 64 -3.87 -9.20 -5.89
C LEU A 64 -4.03 -10.06 -4.65
N VAL A 65 -3.74 -11.34 -4.80
CA VAL A 65 -3.74 -12.32 -3.70
C VAL A 65 -2.43 -13.09 -3.77
N VAL A 66 -1.80 -13.29 -2.63
CA VAL A 66 -0.59 -14.12 -2.51
C VAL A 66 -1.02 -15.58 -2.71
N ALA A 67 -0.69 -16.12 -3.87
CA ALA A 67 -1.08 -17.46 -4.28
C ALA A 67 -0.07 -18.53 -3.84
N ASP A 68 1.22 -18.17 -3.81
CA ASP A 68 2.32 -19.07 -3.46
C ASP A 68 3.52 -18.25 -2.95
N ILE A 69 4.39 -18.89 -2.17
CA ILE A 69 5.58 -18.29 -1.56
C ILE A 69 6.76 -19.20 -1.88
N ARG A 70 7.77 -18.64 -2.55
CA ARG A 70 9.01 -19.35 -2.88
C ARG A 70 10.15 -18.77 -2.06
N GLU A 71 10.30 -19.26 -0.84
CA GLU A 71 11.31 -18.78 0.10
C GLU A 71 12.73 -18.98 -0.42
N ASP A 72 13.03 -20.12 -1.06
CA ASP A 72 14.35 -20.42 -1.63
C ASP A 72 14.79 -19.40 -2.69
N ASP A 73 13.83 -18.83 -3.42
CA ASP A 73 14.06 -17.83 -4.46
C ASP A 73 13.84 -16.38 -3.95
N GLY A 74 13.32 -16.21 -2.74
CA GLY A 74 12.94 -14.90 -2.19
C GLY A 74 11.80 -14.23 -2.95
N LEU A 75 10.81 -15.00 -3.42
CA LEU A 75 9.72 -14.50 -4.27
C LEU A 75 8.32 -14.74 -3.69
N PHE A 76 7.47 -13.73 -3.78
CA PHE A 76 6.02 -13.89 -3.66
C PHE A 76 5.40 -14.10 -5.04
N MET A 77 4.47 -15.05 -5.13
CA MET A 77 3.69 -15.29 -6.34
C MET A 77 2.28 -14.72 -6.16
N LEU A 78 2.00 -13.63 -6.86
CA LEU A 78 0.73 -12.92 -6.83
C LEU A 78 -0.19 -13.41 -7.95
N GLY A 79 -1.43 -13.75 -7.57
CA GLY A 79 -2.53 -14.06 -8.47
C GLY A 79 -3.58 -12.96 -8.48
N ILE A 80 -4.49 -13.02 -9.45
CA ILE A 80 -5.63 -12.10 -9.57
C ILE A 80 -6.93 -12.90 -9.62
N SER A 81 -7.99 -12.39 -8.97
CA SER A 81 -9.28 -13.07 -8.92
C SER A 81 -10.16 -12.88 -10.16
N SER A 82 -9.71 -12.07 -11.14
CA SER A 82 -10.46 -11.76 -12.36
C SER A 82 -9.83 -12.44 -13.57
N GLU A 83 -10.59 -13.33 -14.22
CA GLU A 83 -10.16 -14.00 -15.46
C GLU A 83 -9.86 -12.97 -16.56
N GLY A 84 -10.68 -11.93 -16.68
CA GLY A 84 -10.48 -10.89 -17.68
C GLY A 84 -9.16 -10.13 -17.50
N GLU A 85 -8.80 -9.83 -16.24
CA GLU A 85 -7.51 -9.20 -15.93
C GLU A 85 -6.32 -10.13 -16.17
N ALA A 86 -6.48 -11.41 -15.78
CA ALA A 86 -5.46 -12.41 -16.05
C ALA A 86 -5.22 -12.58 -17.56
N GLN A 87 -6.30 -12.60 -18.36
CA GLN A 87 -6.22 -12.66 -19.82
C GLN A 87 -5.58 -11.40 -20.41
N ARG A 88 -5.97 -10.20 -19.94
CA ARG A 88 -5.32 -8.95 -20.36
C ARG A 88 -3.83 -8.96 -20.07
N HIS A 89 -3.43 -9.35 -18.86
CA HIS A 89 -2.01 -9.47 -18.52
C HIS A 89 -1.28 -10.49 -19.40
N ALA A 90 -1.88 -11.66 -19.66
CA ALA A 90 -1.26 -12.69 -20.50
C ALA A 90 -1.05 -12.25 -21.96
N VAL A 91 -1.91 -11.37 -22.49
CA VAL A 91 -1.84 -10.94 -23.91
C VAL A 91 -1.01 -9.67 -24.09
N ILE A 92 -1.17 -8.68 -23.19
CA ILE A 92 -0.58 -7.34 -23.36
C ILE A 92 0.27 -6.87 -22.17
N ASN A 93 0.52 -7.72 -21.17
CA ASN A 93 1.25 -7.36 -19.95
C ASN A 93 0.68 -6.13 -19.21
N HIS A 94 -0.66 -6.10 -19.09
CA HIS A 94 -1.41 -4.97 -18.53
C HIS A 94 -1.04 -4.63 -17.07
N ASN A 95 -0.86 -5.68 -16.24
CA ASN A 95 -0.61 -5.51 -14.80
C ASN A 95 0.84 -5.88 -14.45
N PRO A 96 1.71 -4.93 -14.10
CA PRO A 96 3.12 -5.23 -13.81
C PRO A 96 3.35 -6.01 -12.51
N PHE A 97 2.37 -6.03 -11.59
CA PHE A 97 2.47 -6.69 -10.29
C PHE A 97 1.96 -8.14 -10.32
N LEU A 98 1.27 -8.55 -11.39
CA LEU A 98 0.79 -9.92 -11.52
C LEU A 98 1.96 -10.87 -11.79
N GLY A 99 1.97 -12.02 -11.11
CA GLY A 99 3.02 -13.02 -11.28
C GLY A 99 3.99 -13.02 -10.10
N ARG A 100 5.24 -12.61 -10.29
CA ARG A 100 6.27 -12.68 -9.24
C ARG A 100 6.71 -11.30 -8.78
N VAL A 101 6.91 -11.14 -7.48
CA VAL A 101 7.54 -9.96 -6.87
C VAL A 101 8.60 -10.39 -5.84
N THR A 102 9.61 -9.57 -5.60
CA THR A 102 10.65 -9.88 -4.61
C THR A 102 10.11 -9.75 -3.20
N MET A 103 10.55 -10.62 -2.29
CA MET A 103 10.28 -10.45 -0.86
C MET A 103 10.98 -9.21 -0.32
N ASP A 104 12.22 -8.98 -0.75
CA ASP A 104 12.99 -7.78 -0.41
C ASP A 104 12.52 -6.59 -1.27
N GLY A 105 11.53 -5.84 -0.77
CA GLY A 105 11.08 -4.58 -1.36
C GLY A 105 9.89 -4.65 -2.32
N LEU A 106 9.25 -5.82 -2.50
CA LEU A 106 8.10 -6.00 -3.40
C LEU A 106 8.37 -5.52 -4.84
N SER A 107 9.58 -5.74 -5.34
CA SER A 107 10.00 -5.29 -6.66
C SER A 107 9.28 -6.11 -7.74
N VAL A 108 8.75 -5.43 -8.75
CA VAL A 108 8.14 -6.06 -9.93
C VAL A 108 9.19 -6.42 -10.95
N TYR A 109 8.90 -7.38 -11.82
CA TYR A 109 9.84 -7.77 -12.86
C TYR A 109 9.50 -7.12 -14.21
N GLU A 110 10.47 -6.40 -14.75
CA GLU A 110 10.40 -5.89 -16.12
C GLU A 110 11.55 -6.46 -16.95
N ASN A 111 11.21 -7.13 -18.05
CA ASN A 111 12.18 -7.80 -18.94
C ASN A 111 13.15 -8.75 -18.21
N GLY A 112 12.74 -9.33 -17.08
CA GLY A 112 13.54 -10.26 -16.29
C GLY A 112 14.31 -9.62 -15.13
N GLU A 113 14.37 -8.29 -15.05
CA GLU A 113 15.06 -7.57 -13.99
C GLU A 113 14.07 -7.03 -12.95
N PRO A 114 14.39 -7.11 -11.64
CA PRO A 114 13.56 -6.53 -10.59
C PRO A 114 13.63 -4.99 -10.62
N GLN A 115 12.48 -4.35 -10.46
CA GLN A 115 12.28 -2.91 -10.48
C GLN A 115 11.65 -2.46 -9.17
N PRO A 116 12.32 -1.59 -8.39
CA PRO A 116 11.85 -1.16 -7.08
C PRO A 116 10.77 -0.09 -7.23
N VAL A 117 9.55 -0.51 -7.56
CA VAL A 117 8.43 0.43 -7.66
C VAL A 117 8.09 1.02 -6.29
N PHE A 118 8.33 0.28 -5.21
CA PHE A 118 8.16 0.80 -3.84
C PHE A 118 9.49 1.09 -3.16
N ASN A 119 9.44 1.93 -2.14
CA ASN A 119 10.61 2.31 -1.36
C ASN A 119 10.33 2.21 0.14
N PHE A 120 10.31 0.97 0.61
CA PHE A 120 10.15 0.64 2.02
C PHE A 120 11.47 0.89 2.81
N PRO A 121 11.38 1.27 4.09
CA PRO A 121 10.18 1.74 4.77
C PRO A 121 9.75 3.12 4.25
N TRP A 122 8.44 3.35 4.25
CA TRP A 122 7.88 4.58 3.72
C TRP A 122 8.24 5.81 4.56
N ALA A 123 8.66 6.87 3.89
CA ALA A 123 8.82 8.19 4.50
C ALA A 123 8.50 9.28 3.48
N VAL A 124 7.79 10.32 3.90
CA VAL A 124 7.46 11.47 3.04
C VAL A 124 8.73 12.15 2.55
N GLY A 125 8.80 12.41 1.24
CA GLY A 125 9.96 13.00 0.58
C GLY A 125 11.05 11.99 0.18
N ASN A 126 10.87 10.70 0.44
CA ASN A 126 11.73 9.67 -0.14
C ASN A 126 11.63 9.72 -1.67
N THR A 127 12.78 9.62 -2.35
CA THR A 127 12.85 9.59 -3.81
C THR A 127 13.64 8.38 -4.31
N TRP A 128 13.19 7.76 -5.38
CA TRP A 128 13.86 6.64 -6.02
C TRP A 128 13.58 6.61 -7.52
N ASN A 129 14.31 5.76 -8.25
CA ASN A 129 14.11 5.58 -9.68
C ASN A 129 13.84 4.11 -9.97
N PHE A 130 12.99 3.85 -10.96
CA PHE A 130 12.70 2.52 -11.45
C PHE A 130 12.31 2.57 -12.91
N ARG A 131 12.33 1.40 -13.57
CA ARG A 131 11.80 1.24 -14.91
C ARG A 131 10.45 0.54 -14.85
N LEU A 132 9.47 1.04 -15.60
CA LEU A 132 8.16 0.42 -15.71
C LEU A 132 7.51 0.79 -17.05
N LEU A 133 6.88 -0.19 -17.70
CA LEU A 133 6.24 -0.05 -19.02
C LEU A 133 7.21 0.51 -20.08
N GLY A 134 8.48 0.11 -20.01
CA GLY A 134 9.53 0.51 -20.93
C GLY A 134 10.09 1.91 -20.68
N GLN A 135 9.62 2.64 -19.67
CA GLN A 135 10.01 4.00 -19.34
C GLN A 135 10.76 4.08 -18.02
N ASP A 136 11.68 5.03 -17.91
CA ASP A 136 12.39 5.33 -16.68
C ASP A 136 11.62 6.41 -15.89
N TRP A 137 11.38 6.14 -14.61
CA TRP A 137 10.58 6.96 -13.72
C TRP A 137 11.43 7.49 -12.56
N SER A 138 11.18 8.75 -12.18
CA SER A 138 11.65 9.34 -10.93
C SER A 138 10.45 9.55 -10.01
N ALA A 139 10.44 8.84 -8.89
CA ALA A 139 9.31 8.78 -7.96
C ALA A 139 9.60 9.47 -6.63
N SER A 140 8.53 9.95 -5.98
CA SER A 140 8.55 10.63 -4.70
C SER A 140 7.35 10.22 -3.85
N THR A 141 7.57 9.93 -2.56
CA THR A 141 6.47 9.77 -1.60
C THR A 141 5.92 11.14 -1.24
N ASP A 142 4.72 11.45 -1.73
CA ASP A 142 4.10 12.77 -1.56
C ASP A 142 3.38 12.91 -0.23
N LYS A 143 2.66 11.85 0.17
CA LYS A 143 1.82 11.86 1.35
C LYS A 143 1.73 10.46 1.94
N ILE A 144 1.67 10.40 3.26
CA ILE A 144 1.30 9.21 4.02
C ILE A 144 0.17 9.65 4.94
N TYR A 145 -0.97 8.97 4.93
CA TYR A 145 -2.10 9.33 5.78
C TYR A 145 -3.05 8.15 5.99
N ASN A 146 -3.33 7.81 7.24
CA ASN A 146 -4.25 6.72 7.61
C ASN A 146 -3.94 5.38 6.91
N GLY A 147 -2.67 4.97 6.90
CA GLY A 147 -2.24 3.72 6.27
C GLY A 147 -2.17 3.76 4.75
N GLU A 148 -2.52 4.88 4.11
CA GLU A 148 -2.41 5.08 2.67
C GLU A 148 -1.17 5.90 2.33
N VAL A 149 -0.36 5.39 1.40
CA VAL A 149 0.82 6.08 0.86
C VAL A 149 0.49 6.52 -0.55
N THR A 150 0.65 7.81 -0.83
CA THR A 150 0.53 8.38 -2.18
C THR A 150 1.91 8.63 -2.74
N VAL A 151 2.17 8.05 -3.91
CA VAL A 151 3.42 8.24 -4.65
C VAL A 151 3.11 8.88 -5.99
N SER A 152 3.90 9.88 -6.37
CA SER A 152 3.94 10.39 -7.75
C SER A 152 5.28 10.05 -8.40
N ALA A 153 5.24 9.78 -9.69
CA ALA A 153 6.42 9.57 -10.51
C ALA A 153 6.32 10.29 -11.84
N THR A 154 7.46 10.76 -12.34
CA THR A 154 7.58 11.47 -13.61
C THR A 154 8.62 10.80 -14.50
N SER A 155 8.34 10.74 -15.80
CA SER A 155 9.31 10.25 -16.80
C SER A 155 10.01 11.40 -17.52
N SER A 156 11.09 11.10 -18.25
CA SER A 156 11.78 12.10 -19.09
C SER A 156 10.94 12.63 -20.25
N GLU A 157 9.80 12.00 -20.55
CA GLU A 157 8.86 12.37 -21.60
C GLU A 157 7.63 13.12 -21.04
N ASP A 158 7.74 13.65 -19.82
CA ASP A 158 6.68 14.37 -19.10
C ASP A 158 5.42 13.52 -18.81
N HIS A 159 5.52 12.19 -18.87
CA HIS A 159 4.46 11.31 -18.40
C HIS A 159 4.40 11.33 -16.87
N THR A 160 3.19 11.20 -16.33
CA THR A 160 2.93 11.15 -14.89
C THR A 160 2.31 9.81 -14.50
N LEU A 161 2.71 9.33 -13.34
CA LEU A 161 2.19 8.13 -12.72
C LEU A 161 1.88 8.42 -11.26
N ASN A 162 0.68 8.07 -10.80
CA ASN A 162 0.31 8.11 -9.39
C ASN A 162 -0.24 6.74 -8.95
N TYR A 163 0.17 6.30 -7.76
CA TYR A 163 -0.26 5.06 -7.11
C TYR A 163 -0.15 5.15 -5.59
#